data_AF-A0A1H6Y779-F1
#
_entry.id   AF-A0A1H6Y779-F1
#
_cell.length_a   1.000
_cell.length_b   1.000
_cell.length_c   1.000
_cell.angle_alpha   90.00
_cell.angle_beta   90.00
_cell.angle_gamma   90.00
#
_symmetry.space_group_name_H-M   'P 1'
#
loop_
_entity.id
_entity.type
_entity.pdbx_description
1 polymer ?
#
loop_
_entity_poly.entity_id
_entity_poly.type
_entity_poly.pdbx_seq_one_letter_code
_entity_poly.pdbx_strand_id
1 'polypeptide(L)' 'MSDSIAPHDVLGNDPPSANEDVAKLRLQLKHFSLPELESKGLVEWDTDEHLVTKGPQFDKERLE' A
#
# COMPACT_ATOMS: atom_id res chain seq x y z
N MET A 1 4.84 26.40 -26.77
CA MET A 1 4.93 24.93 -26.67
C MET A 1 5.04 24.58 -25.18
N SER A 2 3.90 24.59 -24.49
CA SER A 2 3.68 24.39 -23.05
C SER A 2 2.14 24.35 -22.95
N ASP A 3 1.40 23.41 -22.36
CA ASP A 3 1.65 22.38 -21.38
C ASP A 3 0.74 21.19 -21.74
N SER A 4 1.29 19.98 -21.79
CA SER A 4 0.47 18.76 -21.84
C SER A 4 -0.02 18.45 -20.43
N ILE A 5 -1.12 19.09 -20.03
CA ILE A 5 -1.87 18.69 -18.82
C ILE A 5 -2.63 17.42 -19.19
N ALA A 6 -2.02 16.26 -18.97
CA ALA A 6 -2.75 15.01 -18.92
C ALA A 6 -3.67 15.04 -17.67
N PRO A 7 -4.99 14.87 -17.81
CA PRO A 7 -5.89 14.84 -16.67
C PRO A 7 -6.07 13.38 -16.20
N HIS A 8 -5.01 12.75 -15.73
CA HIS A 8 -5.01 11.41 -15.10
C HIS A 8 -3.82 11.44 -14.14
N ASP A 9 -3.93 11.70 -12.84
CA ASP A 9 -4.58 10.89 -11.82
C ASP A 9 -4.77 11.76 -10.58
N VAL A 10 -5.97 12.25 -10.34
CA VAL A 10 -6.41 12.64 -9.00
C VAL A 10 -7.01 11.41 -8.34
N LEU A 11 -6.18 10.40 -8.03
CA LEU A 11 -6.61 9.20 -7.31
C LEU A 11 -5.56 8.79 -6.27
N GLY A 12 -5.83 9.20 -5.03
CA GLY A 12 -5.25 8.62 -3.82
C GLY A 12 -3.88 9.19 -3.44
N ASN A 13 -3.82 9.89 -2.31
CA ASN A 13 -2.58 10.06 -1.53
C ASN A 13 -2.13 8.70 -0.91
N ASP A 14 -2.41 7.60 -1.61
CA ASP A 14 -2.10 6.26 -1.16
C ASP A 14 -0.61 6.02 -1.42
N PRO A 15 0.18 5.73 -0.39
CA PRO A 15 1.59 5.47 -0.55
C PRO A 15 1.83 4.27 -1.48
N PRO A 16 2.88 4.29 -2.32
CA PRO A 16 3.28 3.13 -3.12
C PRO A 16 3.53 1.90 -2.25
N SER A 17 3.35 0.72 -2.84
CA SER A 17 3.69 -0.56 -2.21
C SER A 17 5.09 -0.97 -2.64
N ALA A 18 5.93 -1.41 -1.71
CA ALA A 18 7.32 -1.80 -1.95
C ALA A 18 7.47 -3.03 -2.86
N ASN A 19 6.43 -3.86 -2.95
CA ASN A 19 6.42 -5.03 -3.82
C ASN A 19 4.99 -5.42 -4.24
N GLU A 20 4.91 -6.32 -5.23
CA GLU A 20 3.64 -6.79 -5.79
C GLU A 20 2.80 -7.55 -4.75
N ASP A 21 3.42 -8.28 -3.82
CA ASP A 21 2.68 -8.99 -2.78
C ASP A 21 1.93 -8.03 -1.86
N VAL A 22 2.58 -6.95 -1.41
CA VAL A 22 1.95 -5.89 -0.59
C VAL A 22 0.83 -5.22 -1.37
N ALA A 23 1.02 -4.98 -2.67
CA ALA A 23 -0.04 -4.45 -3.52
C ALA A 23 -1.23 -5.42 -3.61
N LYS A 24 -0.99 -6.72 -3.80
CA LYS A 24 -2.04 -7.77 -3.82
C LYS A 24 -2.78 -7.86 -2.50
N LEU A 25 -2.05 -7.84 -1.37
CA LEU A 25 -2.64 -7.86 -0.03
C LEU A 25 -3.53 -6.64 0.20
N ARG A 26 -3.06 -5.43 -0.17
CA ARG A 26 -3.88 -4.21 -0.10
C ARG A 26 -5.10 -4.24 -1.01
N LEU A 27 -5.02 -4.90 -2.17
CA LEU A 27 -6.18 -5.09 -3.05
C LEU A 27 -7.21 -6.07 -2.46
N GLN A 28 -6.74 -7.17 -1.87
CA GLN A 28 -7.59 -8.15 -1.19
C GLN A 28 -8.24 -7.55 0.07
N LEU A 29 -7.44 -6.80 0.82
CA LEU A 29 -7.81 -6.16 2.08
C LEU A 29 -8.13 -4.67 1.90
N LYS A 30 -8.64 -4.26 0.73
CA LYS A 30 -9.01 -2.86 0.45
C LYS A 30 -10.05 -2.28 1.43
N HIS A 31 -10.72 -3.15 2.17
CA HIS A 31 -11.68 -2.80 3.22
C HIS A 31 -10.99 -2.39 4.53
N PHE A 32 -9.73 -2.76 4.72
CA PHE A 32 -8.88 -2.36 5.83
C PHE A 32 -8.01 -1.17 5.42
N SER A 33 -7.87 -0.23 6.34
CA SER A 33 -7.00 0.93 6.17
C SER A 33 -5.54 0.55 6.41
N LEU A 34 -4.58 1.32 5.85
CA LEU A 34 -3.14 1.10 6.10
C LEU A 34 -2.78 0.99 7.60
N PRO A 35 -3.30 1.85 8.51
CA PRO A 35 -3.03 1.72 9.94
C PRO A 35 -3.57 0.42 10.55
N GLU A 36 -4.65 -0.14 10.01
CA GLU A 36 -5.20 -1.42 10.50
C GLU A 36 -4.34 -2.59 10.04
N LEU A 37 -3.87 -2.56 8.79
CA LEU A 37 -2.93 -3.55 8.25
C LEU A 37 -1.60 -3.51 9.00
N GLU A 38 -1.13 -2.31 9.35
CA GLU A 38 0.06 -2.11 10.19
C GLU A 38 -0.16 -2.59 11.63
N SER A 39 -1.30 -2.27 12.23
CA SER A 39 -1.64 -2.76 13.57
C SER A 39 -1.74 -4.29 13.64
N LYS A 40 -2.08 -4.96 12.53
CA LYS A 40 -2.07 -6.43 12.41
C LYS A 40 -0.66 -6.98 12.14
N GLY A 41 0.32 -6.12 11.88
CA GLY A 41 1.68 -6.48 11.48
C GLY A 41 1.78 -7.05 10.08
N LEU A 42 0.75 -6.87 9.25
CA LEU A 42 0.73 -7.37 7.87
C LEU A 42 1.61 -6.50 6.99
N VAL A 43 1.46 -5.18 7.08
CA VAL A 43 2.29 -4.21 6.37
C VAL A 43 3.01 -3.32 7.38
N GLU A 44 4.03 -2.60 6.93
CA GLU A 44 4.66 -1.54 7.72
C GLU A 44 4.67 -0.29 6.85
N TRP A 45 4.10 0.81 7.35
CA TRP A 45 4.08 2.04 6.58
C TRP A 45 5.22 2.94 7.01
N ASP A 46 6.22 3.06 6.14
CA ASP A 46 7.30 4.01 6.31
C ASP A 46 6.79 5.40 5.91
N THR A 47 6.56 6.26 6.91
CA THR A 47 6.12 7.64 6.68
C THR A 47 7.24 8.55 6.19
N ASP A 48 8.50 8.18 6.41
CA ASP A 48 9.68 8.93 5.98
C ASP A 48 9.94 8.71 4.49
N GLU A 49 9.88 7.46 4.02
CA GLU A 49 9.99 7.10 2.59
C GLU A 49 8.65 7.15 1.84
N HIS A 50 7.55 7.37 2.57
CA HIS A 50 6.18 7.29 2.06
C HIS A 50 5.93 5.97 1.31
N LEU A 51 6.37 4.86 1.89
CA LEU A 51 6.42 3.55 1.25
C LEU A 51 5.82 2.48 2.16
N VAL A 52 4.92 1.64 1.62
CA VAL A 52 4.34 0.52 2.36
C VAL A 52 5.16 -0.75 2.10
N THR A 53 5.75 -1.29 3.15
CA THR A 53 6.59 -2.50 3.09
C THR A 53 5.88 -3.70 3.73
N LYS A 54 6.51 -4.88 3.66
CA LYS A 54 5.99 -6.10 4.29
C LYS A 54 6.23 -6.04 5.78
N GLY A 55 5.16 -6.17 6.56
CA GLY A 55 5.26 -6.29 8.00
C GLY A 55 5.70 -7.70 8.43
N PRO A 56 6.07 -7.88 9.71
CA PRO A 56 6.59 -9.14 10.23
C PRO A 56 5.58 -10.31 10.22
N GLN A 57 4.28 -10.02 10.08
CA GLN A 57 3.21 -11.01 9.95
C GLN A 57 2.66 -11.13 8.52
N PHE A 58 3.28 -10.48 7.53
CA PHE A 58 2.80 -10.47 6.13
C PHE A 58 2.48 -11.89 5.59
N ASP A 59 3.35 -12.87 5.84
CA ASP A 59 3.16 -14.23 5.34
C ASP A 59 2.10 -15.05 6.09
N LYS A 60 1.60 -14.57 7.25
CA LYS A 60 0.60 -15.30 8.04
C LYS A 60 -0.78 -15.32 7.39
N GLU A 61 -1.15 -14.28 6.64
CA GLU A 61 -2.45 -14.26 5.94
C GLU A 61 -2.44 -14.99 4.60
N ARG A 62 -1.28 -15.44 4.12
CA ARG A 62 -1.18 -16.28 2.91
C ARG A 62 -1.43 -17.77 3.18
N LEU A 63 -1.79 -18.13 4.42
CA LEU A 63 -1.86 -19.51 4.91
C LEU A 63 -3.30 -20.03 5.15
N GLU A 64 -4.34 -19.30 4.76
CA GLU A 64 -5.74 -19.77 4.81
C GLU A 64 -6.27 -20.27 3.46
#